data_AF-A0A941B9B5-F1
#
_entry.id   AF-A0A941B9B5-F1
#
_cell.length_a   1.000
_cell.length_b   1.000
_cell.length_c   1.000
_cell.angle_alpha   90.00
_cell.angle_beta   90.00
_cell.angle_gamma   90.00
#
_symmetry.space_group_name_H-M   'P 1'
#
loop_
_entity.id
_entity.type
_entity.pdbx_description
1 polymer ?
#
loop_
_entity_poly.entity_id
_entity_poly.type
_entity_poly.pdbx_seq_one_letter_code
_entity_poly.pdbx_strand_id
1 'polypeptide(L)'
;MTVKEPDFWVLEYVTITQDPRTDLVVAIGGTEKAADILQRTGGFITAPGPRGDYHRLPHGLPVEQQRLKATTASHALLAAGHSVHLDPALNALATPNDDYDAALRYLAHLAARVFAAETSTEIAEVLTEIAAPVHGLLPLLREVVVLAGIVASDLQGTAPGEEPEPLARLGDIANSMSQAADLILHARNHTARAPQPPPGTARPSTLRHR
;
A
#
# COMPACT_ATOMS: atom_id res chain seq x y z
N MET A 1 1.41 -52.35 10.63
CA MET A 1 0.24 -51.52 10.30
C MET A 1 0.76 -50.35 9.48
N THR A 2 0.60 -50.41 8.16
CA THR A 2 1.00 -49.33 7.25
C THR A 2 -0.02 -48.20 7.35
N VAL A 3 0.40 -47.04 7.86
CA VAL A 3 -0.42 -45.83 7.87
C VAL A 3 -0.60 -45.42 6.41
N LYS A 4 -1.84 -45.51 5.91
CA LYS A 4 -2.19 -45.05 4.57
C LYS A 4 -2.21 -43.52 4.62
N GLU A 5 -1.36 -42.89 3.81
CA GLU A 5 -1.36 -41.44 3.62
C GLU A 5 -2.77 -41.01 3.13
N PRO A 6 -3.37 -39.96 3.70
CA PRO A 6 -4.71 -39.54 3.30
C PRO A 6 -4.73 -39.16 1.82
N ASP A 7 -5.74 -39.63 1.09
CA ASP A 7 -5.95 -39.22 -0.30
C ASP A 7 -6.27 -37.72 -0.33
N PHE A 8 -5.28 -36.89 -0.69
CA PHE A 8 -5.48 -35.47 -0.94
C PHE A 8 -6.16 -35.32 -2.29
N TRP A 9 -7.48 -35.09 -2.26
CA TRP A 9 -8.20 -34.61 -3.43
C TRP A 9 -7.56 -33.29 -3.82
N VAL A 10 -7.11 -33.14 -5.07
CA VAL A 10 -6.69 -31.85 -5.61
C VAL A 10 -7.92 -30.96 -5.56
N LEU A 11 -8.06 -30.21 -4.47
CA LEU A 11 -9.16 -29.31 -4.22
C LEU A 11 -9.19 -28.31 -5.37
N GLU A 12 -10.29 -28.33 -6.12
CA GLU A 12 -10.51 -27.40 -7.22
C GLU A 12 -10.35 -25.98 -6.71
N TYR A 13 -9.44 -25.25 -7.34
CA TYR A 13 -9.00 -23.93 -6.89
C TYR A 13 -9.80 -22.84 -7.60
N VAL A 14 -10.39 -21.95 -6.82
CA VAL A 14 -11.09 -20.76 -7.32
C VAL A 14 -10.28 -19.52 -6.93
N THR A 15 -9.99 -18.67 -7.91
CA THR A 15 -9.30 -17.39 -7.68
C THR A 15 -10.27 -16.25 -7.84
N ILE A 16 -10.48 -15.46 -6.78
CA ILE A 16 -11.26 -14.22 -6.79
C ILE A 16 -10.29 -13.04 -6.67
N THR A 17 -10.21 -12.21 -7.71
CA THR A 17 -9.26 -11.09 -7.79
C THR A 17 -9.87 -9.90 -8.52
N GLN A 18 -9.27 -8.71 -8.35
CA GLN A 18 -9.63 -7.52 -9.09
C GLN A 18 -8.72 -7.38 -10.32
N ASP A 19 -9.32 -7.19 -11.50
CA ASP A 19 -8.55 -6.84 -12.70
C ASP A 19 -8.06 -5.39 -12.60
N PRO A 20 -6.73 -5.16 -12.53
CA PRO A 20 -6.17 -3.82 -12.33
C PRO A 20 -6.41 -2.87 -13.52
N ARG A 21 -6.86 -3.37 -14.67
CA ARG A 21 -7.14 -2.54 -15.85
C ARG A 21 -8.58 -2.05 -15.90
N THR A 22 -9.51 -2.79 -15.29
CA THR A 22 -10.95 -2.57 -15.43
C THR A 22 -11.67 -2.41 -14.11
N ASP A 23 -10.95 -2.56 -12.98
CA ASP A 23 -11.45 -2.61 -11.61
C ASP A 23 -12.52 -3.68 -11.38
N LEU A 24 -12.64 -4.64 -12.30
CA LEU A 24 -13.63 -5.71 -12.23
C LEU A 24 -13.16 -6.82 -11.31
N VAL A 25 -14.02 -7.20 -10.36
CA VAL A 25 -13.82 -8.41 -9.57
C VAL A 25 -14.22 -9.63 -10.39
N VAL A 26 -13.27 -10.51 -10.64
CA VAL A 26 -13.43 -11.74 -11.41
C VAL A 26 -13.15 -12.96 -10.54
N ALA A 27 -13.89 -14.04 -10.81
CA ALA A 27 -13.68 -15.36 -10.24
C ALA A 27 -13.38 -16.36 -11.37
N ILE A 28 -12.24 -17.04 -11.26
CA ILE A 28 -11.72 -17.96 -12.29
C ILE A 28 -11.41 -19.31 -11.63
N GLY A 29 -11.73 -20.40 -12.33
CA GLY A 29 -11.52 -21.77 -11.86
C GLY A 29 -12.72 -22.34 -11.10
N GLY A 30 -12.58 -23.56 -10.61
CA GLY A 30 -13.65 -24.32 -9.96
C GLY A 30 -14.59 -25.08 -10.91
N THR A 31 -15.56 -25.76 -10.32
CA THR A 31 -16.64 -26.50 -11.02
C THR A 31 -17.91 -25.69 -11.21
N GLU A 32 -18.87 -26.25 -11.94
CA GLU A 32 -20.25 -25.74 -12.00
C GLU A 32 -20.87 -25.54 -10.60
N LYS A 33 -20.50 -26.38 -9.62
CA LYS A 33 -20.93 -26.20 -8.23
C LYS A 33 -20.36 -24.92 -7.61
N ALA A 34 -19.09 -24.61 -7.88
CA ALA A 34 -18.48 -23.34 -7.45
C ALA A 34 -19.14 -22.14 -8.16
N ALA A 35 -19.48 -22.29 -9.44
CA ALA A 35 -20.21 -21.29 -10.20
C ALA A 35 -21.59 -20.97 -9.60
N ASP A 36 -22.34 -21.99 -9.18
CA ASP A 36 -23.64 -21.81 -8.52
C ASP A 36 -23.50 -21.07 -7.17
N ILE A 37 -22.47 -21.41 -6.38
CA ILE A 37 -22.17 -20.72 -5.12
C ILE A 37 -21.80 -19.24 -5.37
N LEU A 38 -20.95 -18.96 -6.35
CA LEU A 38 -20.55 -17.61 -6.74
C LEU A 38 -21.76 -16.75 -7.12
N GLN A 39 -22.70 -17.32 -7.89
CA GLN A 39 -23.90 -16.62 -8.32
C GLN A 39 -24.89 -16.37 -7.17
N ARG A 40 -25.20 -17.39 -6.36
CA ARG A 40 -26.21 -17.27 -5.29
C ARG A 40 -25.74 -16.42 -4.12
N THR A 41 -24.49 -16.56 -3.73
CA THR A 41 -23.99 -16.00 -2.47
C THR A 41 -23.18 -14.72 -2.69
N GLY A 42 -22.38 -14.67 -3.76
CA GLY A 42 -21.60 -13.48 -4.13
C GLY A 42 -22.34 -12.51 -5.05
N GLY A 43 -23.36 -12.98 -5.78
CA GLY A 43 -24.00 -12.21 -6.85
C GLY A 43 -23.08 -12.01 -8.06
N PHE A 44 -22.17 -12.95 -8.30
CA PHE A 44 -21.39 -12.99 -9.54
C PHE A 44 -22.32 -13.33 -10.71
N ILE A 45 -22.00 -12.81 -11.89
CA ILE A 45 -22.66 -13.12 -13.16
C ILE A 45 -21.68 -13.83 -14.08
N THR A 46 -22.19 -14.74 -14.90
CA THR A 46 -21.41 -15.39 -15.96
C THR A 46 -21.20 -14.41 -17.10
N ALA A 47 -19.97 -14.32 -17.59
CA ALA A 47 -19.59 -13.48 -18.72
C ALA A 47 -18.76 -14.30 -19.73
N PRO A 48 -18.96 -14.09 -21.04
CA PRO A 48 -18.20 -14.80 -22.06
C PRO A 48 -16.75 -14.30 -22.09
N GLY A 49 -15.80 -15.22 -22.08
CA GLY A 49 -14.36 -14.93 -22.10
C GLY A 49 -13.60 -15.70 -23.19
N PRO A 50 -12.38 -15.25 -23.54
CA PRO A 50 -11.57 -15.87 -24.59
C PRO A 50 -11.08 -17.30 -24.26
N ARG A 51 -11.23 -17.74 -23.00
CA ARG A 51 -10.87 -19.09 -22.53
C ARG A 51 -12.07 -19.86 -21.99
N GLY A 52 -13.28 -19.48 -22.41
CA GLY A 52 -14.53 -19.97 -21.86
C GLY A 52 -15.19 -18.94 -20.95
N ASP A 53 -16.37 -19.31 -20.45
CA ASP A 53 -17.13 -18.49 -19.52
C ASP A 53 -16.37 -18.30 -18.21
N TYR A 54 -16.44 -17.08 -17.68
CA TYR A 54 -15.89 -16.73 -16.38
C TYR A 54 -16.94 -16.01 -15.55
N HIS A 55 -16.71 -15.91 -14.24
CA HIS A 55 -17.62 -15.24 -13.34
C HIS A 55 -17.05 -13.89 -12.94
N ARG A 56 -17.90 -12.87 -12.85
CA ARG A 56 -17.50 -11.54 -12.39
C ARG A 56 -18.61 -10.84 -11.62
N LEU A 57 -18.27 -9.87 -10.80
CA LEU A 57 -19.28 -8.99 -10.23
C LEU A 57 -19.85 -8.02 -11.30
N PRO A 58 -21.10 -7.55 -11.12
CA PRO A 58 -21.68 -6.49 -11.95
C PRO A 58 -20.80 -5.22 -12.00
N HIS A 59 -20.84 -4.52 -13.14
CA HIS A 59 -20.19 -3.22 -13.27
C HIS A 59 -20.84 -2.19 -12.33
N GLY A 60 -20.06 -1.19 -11.92
CA GLY A 60 -20.56 -0.02 -11.18
C GLY A 60 -20.94 -0.27 -9.72
N LEU A 61 -20.57 -1.43 -9.16
CA LEU A 61 -20.73 -1.68 -7.72
C LEU A 61 -19.73 -0.80 -6.93
N PRO A 62 -20.14 -0.16 -5.82
CA PRO A 62 -19.21 0.50 -4.90
C PRO A 62 -18.17 -0.48 -4.35
N VAL A 63 -16.94 0.00 -4.12
CA VAL A 63 -15.80 -0.82 -3.66
C VAL A 63 -16.16 -1.65 -2.41
N GLU A 64 -16.76 -1.02 -1.41
CA GLU A 64 -17.19 -1.72 -0.18
C GLU A 64 -18.19 -2.85 -0.46
N GLN A 65 -19.09 -2.66 -1.43
CA GLN A 65 -20.03 -3.70 -1.83
C GLN A 65 -19.36 -4.81 -2.62
N GLN A 66 -18.34 -4.50 -3.43
CA GLN A 66 -17.52 -5.50 -4.11
C GLN A 66 -16.76 -6.36 -3.10
N ARG A 67 -16.12 -5.74 -2.09
CA ARG A 67 -15.39 -6.43 -1.01
C ARG A 67 -16.31 -7.35 -0.23
N LEU A 68 -17.47 -6.85 0.21
CA LEU A 68 -18.43 -7.64 0.97
C LEU A 68 -18.90 -8.87 0.19
N LYS A 69 -19.24 -8.69 -1.09
CA LYS A 69 -19.70 -9.77 -1.98
C LYS A 69 -18.60 -10.80 -2.26
N ALA A 70 -17.38 -10.35 -2.56
CA ALA A 70 -16.24 -11.23 -2.81
C ALA A 70 -15.88 -12.06 -1.57
N THR A 71 -15.90 -11.43 -0.39
CA THR A 71 -15.64 -12.10 0.89
C THR A 71 -16.71 -13.13 1.23
N THR A 72 -17.97 -12.76 1.08
CA THR A 72 -19.11 -13.67 1.33
C THR A 72 -19.04 -14.88 0.41
N ALA A 73 -18.72 -14.67 -0.87
CA ALA A 73 -18.55 -15.74 -1.85
C ALA A 73 -17.36 -16.66 -1.52
N SER A 74 -16.22 -16.07 -1.16
CA SER A 74 -15.02 -16.82 -0.75
C SER A 74 -15.32 -17.72 0.46
N HIS A 75 -15.98 -17.19 1.48
CA HIS A 75 -16.36 -17.95 2.67
C HIS A 75 -17.33 -19.09 2.34
N ALA A 76 -18.31 -18.86 1.47
CA ALA A 76 -19.26 -19.89 1.06
C ALA A 76 -18.58 -21.02 0.26
N LEU A 77 -17.61 -20.68 -0.61
CA LEU A 77 -16.83 -21.64 -1.35
C LEU A 77 -15.92 -22.47 -0.43
N LEU A 78 -15.23 -21.83 0.52
CA LEU A 78 -14.43 -22.51 1.54
C LEU A 78 -15.29 -23.46 2.39
N ALA A 79 -16.46 -23.01 2.82
CA ALA A 79 -17.40 -23.83 3.59
C ALA A 79 -17.95 -25.04 2.79
N ALA A 80 -18.05 -24.90 1.46
CA ALA A 80 -18.43 -25.99 0.57
C ALA A 80 -17.28 -26.95 0.23
N GLY A 81 -16.08 -26.72 0.77
CA GLY A 81 -14.90 -27.56 0.59
C GLY A 81 -14.11 -27.24 -0.67
N HIS A 82 -14.20 -26.02 -1.22
CA HIS A 82 -13.32 -25.57 -2.31
C HIS A 82 -12.09 -24.87 -1.74
N SER A 83 -10.96 -24.94 -2.46
CA SER A 83 -9.80 -24.09 -2.17
C SER A 83 -9.99 -22.74 -2.85
N VAL A 84 -9.81 -21.65 -2.12
CA VAL A 84 -10.09 -20.31 -2.64
C VAL A 84 -8.92 -19.37 -2.39
N HIS A 85 -8.49 -18.68 -3.43
CA HIS A 85 -7.73 -17.44 -3.32
C HIS A 85 -8.71 -16.26 -3.30
N LEU A 86 -8.67 -15.46 -2.24
CA LEU A 86 -9.29 -14.14 -2.23
C LEU A 86 -8.17 -13.10 -2.18
N ASP A 87 -8.16 -12.20 -3.16
CA ASP A 87 -7.30 -11.03 -3.16
C ASP A 87 -7.48 -10.25 -1.83
N PRO A 88 -6.41 -9.95 -1.08
CA PRO A 88 -6.51 -9.26 0.20
C PRO A 88 -7.26 -7.93 0.14
N ALA A 89 -7.17 -7.19 -0.97
CA ALA A 89 -7.89 -5.94 -1.16
C ALA A 89 -9.42 -6.14 -1.21
N LEU A 90 -9.86 -7.33 -1.61
CA LEU A 90 -11.26 -7.72 -1.69
C LEU A 90 -11.82 -8.30 -0.38
N ASN A 91 -10.96 -8.54 0.61
CA ASN A 91 -11.40 -9.04 1.90
C ASN A 91 -12.03 -7.91 2.74
N ALA A 92 -13.34 -7.96 2.95
CA ALA A 92 -14.12 -7.03 3.77
C ALA A 92 -13.98 -7.31 5.27
N LEU A 93 -13.53 -8.52 5.64
CA LEU A 93 -13.18 -8.85 7.02
C LEU A 93 -11.72 -8.49 7.34
N ALA A 94 -10.91 -8.20 6.33
CA ALA A 94 -9.66 -7.50 6.54
C ALA A 94 -9.98 -6.04 6.88
N THR A 95 -9.37 -5.54 7.96
CA THR A 95 -9.45 -4.13 8.32
C THR A 95 -9.11 -3.29 7.09
N PRO A 96 -10.01 -2.39 6.61
CA PRO A 96 -9.65 -1.45 5.56
C PRO A 96 -8.39 -0.72 6.00
N ASN A 97 -7.33 -0.77 5.20
CA ASN A 97 -6.11 -0.05 5.52
C ASN A 97 -6.24 1.41 5.04
N ASP A 98 -7.40 2.03 5.32
CA ASP A 98 -7.77 3.37 4.84
C ASP A 98 -6.75 4.41 5.30
N ASP A 99 -6.17 4.21 6.48
CA ASP A 99 -5.10 5.03 7.04
C ASP A 99 -3.78 4.86 6.28
N TYR A 100 -3.46 3.65 5.79
CA TYR A 100 -2.29 3.41 4.95
C TYR A 100 -2.46 4.06 3.57
N ASP A 101 -3.62 3.91 2.94
CA ASP A 101 -3.92 4.56 1.67
C ASP A 101 -3.97 6.09 1.80
N ALA A 102 -4.42 6.61 2.95
CA ALA A 102 -4.30 8.03 3.28
C ALA A 102 -2.84 8.46 3.44
N ALA A 103 -2.01 7.67 4.12
CA ALA A 103 -0.58 7.95 4.27
C ALA A 103 0.17 7.95 2.93
N LEU A 104 -0.11 6.99 2.05
CA LEU A 104 0.48 6.95 0.70
C LEU A 104 0.07 8.16 -0.14
N ARG A 105 -1.21 8.54 -0.10
CA ARG A 105 -1.68 9.77 -0.77
C ARG A 105 -1.03 11.02 -0.20
N TYR A 106 -0.81 11.08 1.12
CA TYR A 106 -0.10 12.19 1.76
C TYR A 106 1.35 12.30 1.26
N LEU A 107 2.07 11.18 1.16
CA LEU A 107 3.43 11.16 0.62
C LEU A 107 3.48 11.63 -0.85
N ALA A 108 2.54 11.17 -1.68
CA ALA A 108 2.42 11.62 -3.06
C ALA A 108 2.12 13.13 -3.14
N HIS A 109 1.28 13.65 -2.24
CA HIS A 109 0.98 15.07 -2.15
C HIS A 109 2.21 15.90 -1.77
N LEU A 110 3.06 15.44 -0.83
CA LEU A 110 4.32 16.13 -0.50
C LEU A 110 5.26 16.21 -1.71
N ALA A 111 5.40 15.13 -2.48
CA ALA A 111 6.20 15.14 -3.71
C ALA A 111 5.65 16.14 -4.74
N ALA A 112 4.32 16.18 -4.92
CA ALA A 112 3.67 17.13 -5.81
C ALA A 112 3.88 18.59 -5.35
N ARG A 113 3.82 18.86 -4.03
CA ARG A 113 4.12 20.19 -3.45
C ARG A 113 5.55 20.64 -3.74
N VAL A 114 6.54 19.76 -3.59
CA VAL A 114 7.94 20.08 -3.93
C VAL A 114 8.09 20.39 -5.41
N PHE A 115 7.44 19.61 -6.28
CA PHE A 115 7.50 19.82 -7.73
C PHE A 115 6.84 21.13 -8.17
N ALA A 116 5.74 21.51 -7.51
CA ALA A 116 4.99 22.73 -7.81
C ALA A 116 5.49 23.98 -7.03
N ALA A 117 6.50 23.84 -6.16
CA ALA A 117 6.97 24.96 -5.35
C ALA A 117 7.60 26.06 -6.21
N GLU A 118 7.08 27.28 -6.06
CA GLU A 118 7.61 28.48 -6.72
C GLU A 118 8.57 29.24 -5.81
N THR A 119 8.57 28.91 -4.50
CA THR A 119 9.36 29.61 -3.49
C THR A 119 10.19 28.66 -2.64
N SER A 120 11.32 29.18 -2.14
CA SER A 120 12.17 28.46 -1.18
C SER A 120 11.46 28.22 0.16
N THR A 121 10.48 29.04 0.51
CA THR A 121 9.64 28.86 1.72
C THR A 121 8.75 27.64 1.61
N GLU A 122 8.10 27.40 0.47
CA GLU A 122 7.27 26.21 0.24
C GLU A 122 8.09 24.92 0.32
N ILE A 123 9.32 24.94 -0.20
CA ILE A 123 10.26 23.82 -0.06
C ILE A 123 10.63 23.62 1.43
N ALA A 124 10.91 24.70 2.17
CA ALA A 124 11.24 24.63 3.59
C ALA A 124 10.09 24.06 4.43
N GLU A 125 8.84 24.35 4.08
CA GLU A 125 7.66 23.75 4.73
C GLU A 125 7.60 22.24 4.50
N VAL A 126 7.77 21.75 3.26
CA VAL A 126 7.78 20.31 2.99
C VAL A 126 8.94 19.61 3.71
N LEU A 127 10.14 20.21 3.72
CA LEU A 127 11.27 19.64 4.47
C LEU A 127 11.00 19.63 5.99
N THR A 128 10.17 20.56 6.50
CA THR A 128 9.71 20.54 7.90
C THR A 128 8.80 19.35 8.16
N GLU A 129 7.82 19.08 7.29
CA GLU A 129 6.92 17.92 7.41
C GLU A 129 7.68 16.58 7.42
N ILE A 130 8.78 16.50 6.66
CA ILE A 130 9.58 15.28 6.57
C ILE A 130 10.43 15.07 7.82
N ALA A 131 11.07 16.12 8.34
CA ALA A 131 12.15 15.98 9.32
C ALA A 131 11.90 16.66 10.68
N ALA A 132 10.70 17.19 10.94
CA ALA A 132 10.36 17.77 12.23
C ALA A 132 10.69 16.77 13.38
N PRO A 133 11.38 17.19 14.46
CA PRO A 133 11.94 16.26 15.44
C PRO A 133 10.94 15.31 16.13
N VAL A 134 9.67 15.74 16.30
CA VAL A 134 8.65 14.99 17.05
C VAL A 134 7.55 14.43 16.15
N HIS A 135 7.15 15.17 15.12
CA HIS A 135 6.03 14.79 14.23
C HIS A 135 6.45 14.67 12.77
N GLY A 136 7.75 14.66 12.49
CA GLY A 136 8.27 14.46 11.15
C GLY A 136 8.08 13.01 10.72
N LEU A 137 7.79 12.82 9.43
CA LEU A 137 7.62 11.49 8.85
C LEU A 137 8.84 10.57 9.06
N LEU A 138 10.05 11.12 8.93
CA LEU A 138 11.28 10.33 9.03
C LEU A 138 11.60 9.90 10.48
N PRO A 139 11.46 10.77 11.50
CA PRO A 139 11.47 10.35 12.90
C PRO A 139 10.41 9.30 13.27
N LEU A 140 9.18 9.43 12.78
CA LEU A 140 8.14 8.42 13.03
C LEU A 140 8.50 7.06 12.42
N LEU A 141 9.00 7.04 11.19
CA LEU A 141 9.43 5.79 10.55
C LEU A 141 10.64 5.17 11.28
N ARG A 142 11.54 6.00 11.82
CA ARG A 142 12.66 5.53 12.65
C ARG A 142 12.14 4.80 13.89
N GLU A 143 11.15 5.36 14.59
CA GLU A 143 10.57 4.72 15.78
C GLU A 143 10.01 3.34 15.47
N VAL A 144 9.33 3.18 14.33
CA VAL A 144 8.84 1.88 13.86
C VAL A 144 10.00 0.89 13.66
N VAL A 145 11.09 1.31 13.02
CA VAL A 145 12.28 0.46 12.80
C VAL A 145 12.95 0.07 14.12
N VAL A 146 13.08 1.00 15.07
CA VAL A 146 13.65 0.74 16.40
C VAL A 146 12.79 -0.27 17.16
N LEU A 147 11.48 -0.06 17.20
CA LEU A 147 10.55 -0.99 17.86
C LEU A 147 10.57 -2.36 17.19
N ALA A 148 10.63 -2.42 15.86
CA ALA A 148 10.75 -3.69 15.14
C ALA A 148 12.03 -4.43 15.52
N GLY A 149 13.16 -3.73 15.64
CA GLY A 149 14.42 -4.32 16.13
C GLY A 149 14.28 -4.90 17.53
N ILE A 150 13.80 -4.10 18.49
CA ILE A 150 13.62 -4.53 19.89
C ILE A 150 12.73 -5.78 19.98
N VAL A 151 11.56 -5.74 19.33
CA VAL A 151 10.61 -6.86 19.37
C VAL A 151 11.17 -8.11 18.69
N ALA A 152 11.90 -7.95 17.58
CA ALA A 152 12.51 -9.09 16.89
C ALA A 152 13.59 -9.77 17.74
N SER A 153 14.41 -8.99 18.45
CA SER A 153 15.44 -9.50 19.36
C SER A 153 14.84 -10.21 20.57
N ASP A 154 13.78 -9.64 21.16
CA ASP A 154 13.03 -10.27 22.26
C ASP A 154 12.45 -11.62 21.84
N LEU A 155 11.85 -11.70 20.65
CA LEU A 155 11.27 -12.94 20.11
C LEU A 155 12.31 -14.02 19.83
N GLN A 156 13.56 -13.64 19.53
CA GLN A 156 14.65 -14.58 19.28
C GLN A 156 15.39 -15.00 20.56
N GLY A 157 15.10 -14.36 21.70
CA GLY A 157 15.75 -14.67 22.98
C GLY A 157 17.25 -14.37 22.98
N THR A 158 17.70 -13.45 22.12
CA THR A 158 19.10 -13.09 21.96
C THR A 158 19.53 -12.15 23.08
N ALA A 159 20.66 -12.45 23.73
CA ALA A 159 21.25 -11.54 24.71
C ALA A 159 21.75 -10.25 24.01
N PRO A 160 21.78 -9.10 24.70
CA PRO A 160 22.31 -7.86 24.13
C PRO A 160 23.74 -8.06 23.61
N GLY A 161 23.95 -7.90 22.31
CA GLY A 161 25.25 -8.10 21.64
C GLY A 161 25.46 -9.45 20.94
N GLU A 162 24.49 -10.37 21.03
CA GLU A 162 24.48 -11.67 20.31
C GLU A 162 23.39 -11.73 19.23
N GLU A 163 22.85 -10.56 18.85
CA GLU A 163 21.79 -10.45 17.85
C GLU A 163 22.27 -10.91 16.46
N PRO A 164 21.41 -11.61 15.69
CA PRO A 164 21.71 -11.94 14.30
C PRO A 164 22.04 -10.68 13.49
N GLU A 165 23.03 -10.77 12.60
CA GLU A 165 23.48 -9.68 11.73
C GLU A 165 22.34 -8.87 11.06
N PRO A 166 21.20 -9.49 10.64
CA PRO A 166 20.07 -8.72 10.11
C PRO A 166 19.36 -7.80 11.10
N LEU A 167 19.28 -8.17 12.39
CA LEU A 167 18.62 -7.35 13.43
C LEU A 167 19.52 -6.21 13.89
N ALA A 168 20.82 -6.47 14.06
CA ALA A 168 21.80 -5.44 14.36
C ALA A 168 21.78 -4.31 13.30
N ARG A 169 21.58 -4.65 12.03
CA ARG A 169 21.43 -3.68 10.93
C ARG A 169 20.23 -2.74 11.09
N LEU A 170 19.17 -3.13 11.80
CA LEU A 170 18.02 -2.24 12.04
C LEU A 170 18.41 -1.05 12.92
N GLY A 171 19.32 -1.25 13.88
CA GLY A 171 19.90 -0.18 14.69
C GLY A 171 20.68 0.82 13.84
N ASP A 172 21.52 0.33 12.93
CA ASP A 172 22.29 1.17 11.99
C ASP A 172 21.37 1.95 11.03
N ILE A 173 20.29 1.32 10.55
CA ILE A 173 19.27 1.97 9.72
C ILE A 173 18.59 3.08 10.51
N ALA A 174 18.15 2.82 11.73
CA ALA A 174 17.51 3.84 12.58
C ALA A 174 18.45 5.02 12.86
N ASN A 175 19.73 4.77 13.10
CA ASN A 175 20.73 5.83 13.27
C ASN A 175 20.93 6.65 11.98
N SER A 176 20.99 5.98 10.83
CA SER A 176 21.09 6.64 9.52
C SER A 176 19.88 7.53 9.25
N MET A 177 18.68 7.11 9.66
CA MET A 177 17.45 7.90 9.54
C MET A 177 17.47 9.16 10.42
N SER A 178 18.00 9.06 11.65
CA SER A 178 18.23 10.23 12.51
C SER A 178 19.18 11.23 11.86
N GLN A 179 20.31 10.77 11.34
CA GLN A 179 21.27 11.63 10.65
C GLN A 179 20.66 12.29 9.41
N ALA A 180 19.87 11.54 8.64
CA ALA A 180 19.16 12.08 7.48
C ALA A 180 18.14 13.16 7.88
N ALA A 181 17.40 12.97 8.98
CA ALA A 181 16.47 14.00 9.49
C ALA A 181 17.22 15.30 9.85
N ASP A 182 18.36 15.19 10.54
CA ASP A 182 19.18 16.34 10.88
C ASP A 182 19.67 17.08 9.62
N LEU A 183 20.16 16.36 8.61
CA LEU A 183 20.60 16.94 7.34
C LEU A 183 19.45 17.66 6.61
N ILE A 184 18.25 17.08 6.61
CA ILE A 184 17.06 17.70 6.02
C ILE A 184 16.70 18.99 6.76
N LEU A 185 16.78 19.02 8.10
CA LEU A 185 16.55 20.24 8.88
C LEU A 185 17.59 21.33 8.57
N HIS A 186 18.85 20.95 8.34
CA HIS A 186 19.88 21.91 7.90
C HIS A 186 19.55 22.49 6.51
N ALA A 187 19.16 21.64 5.56
CA ALA A 187 18.74 22.07 4.21
C ALA A 187 17.49 22.97 4.27
N ARG A 188 16.52 22.64 5.12
CA ARG A 188 15.34 23.45 5.42
C ARG A 188 15.73 24.84 5.93
N ASN A 189 16.65 24.90 6.89
CA ASN A 189 17.10 26.18 7.44
C ASN A 189 17.86 27.03 6.41
N HIS A 190 18.55 26.41 5.46
CA HIS A 190 19.19 27.10 4.36
C HIS A 190 18.16 27.66 3.37
N THR A 191 17.18 26.87 2.95
CA THR A 191 16.11 27.27 2.02
C THR A 191 15.23 28.37 2.59
N ALA A 192 14.90 28.31 3.88
CA ALA A 192 14.15 29.35 4.58
C ALA A 192 14.87 30.72 4.65
N ARG A 193 16.20 30.74 4.48
CA ARG A 193 17.01 31.99 4.50
C ARG A 193 17.22 32.60 3.11
N ALA A 194 16.85 31.92 2.04
CA ALA A 194 17.08 32.43 0.69
C ALA A 194 16.23 33.70 0.43
N PRO A 195 16.82 34.80 -0.07
CA PRO A 195 16.08 36.03 -0.36
C PRO A 195 15.03 35.80 -1.46
N GLN A 196 13.82 36.33 -1.30
CA GLN A 196 12.87 36.41 -2.40
C GLN A 196 13.41 37.36 -3.49
N PRO A 197 13.29 37.01 -4.79
CA PRO A 197 13.64 37.94 -5.86
C PRO A 197 12.74 39.19 -5.75
N PRO A 198 13.29 40.40 -5.95
CA PRO A 198 12.54 41.63 -5.79
C PRO A 198 11.37 41.70 -6.79
N PRO A 199 10.18 42.19 -6.39
CA PRO A 199 9.06 42.34 -7.29
C PRO A 199 9.37 43.45 -8.30
N GLY A 200 9.41 43.08 -9.58
CA GLY A 200 9.43 44.02 -10.70
C GLY A 200 10.81 44.39 -11.22
N THR A 201 11.37 43.54 -12.08
CA THR A 201 12.09 44.05 -13.26
C THR A 201 11.28 43.67 -14.49
N ALA A 202 10.39 44.58 -14.87
CA ALA A 202 9.81 44.57 -16.20
C ALA A 202 10.96 44.48 -17.23
N ARG A 203 10.96 43.44 -18.05
CA ARG A 203 11.82 43.38 -19.24
C ARG A 203 11.52 44.64 -20.08
N PRO A 204 12.51 45.44 -20.47
CA PRO A 204 12.26 46.51 -21.42
C PRO A 204 11.84 45.87 -22.75
N SER A 205 10.59 46.08 -23.13
CA SER A 205 10.06 45.80 -24.44
C SER A 205 10.81 46.68 -25.45
N THR A 206 11.79 46.11 -26.13
CA THR A 206 12.39 46.72 -27.31
C THR A 206 11.42 46.60 -28.48
N LEU A 207 10.42 47.49 -28.49
CA LEU A 207 9.73 47.90 -29.71
C LEU A 207 10.76 48.58 -30.62
N ARG A 208 11.24 47.86 -31.64
CA ARG A 208 11.81 48.49 -32.83
C ARG A 208 10.82 48.35 -33.98
N HIS A 209 10.04 49.41 -34.16
CA HIS A 209 9.61 49.83 -35.48
C HIS A 209 10.85 50.33 -36.24
N ARG A 210 11.20 49.70 -37.37
CA ARG A 210 11.08 50.25 -38.73
C ARG A 210 11.75 49.32 -39.73
#